data_AF-A0A9W6L163-F1
#
_entry.id   AF-A0A9W6L163-F1
#
_cell.length_a   1.000
_cell.length_b   1.000
_cell.length_c   1.000
_cell.angle_alpha   90.00
_cell.angle_beta   90.00
_cell.angle_gamma   90.00
#
_symmetry.space_group_name_H-M   'P 1'
#
loop_
_entity.id
_entity.type
_entity.pdbx_description
1 polymer ?
#
loop_
_entity_poly.entity_id
_entity_poly.type
_entity_poly.pdbx_seq_one_letter_code
_entity_poly.pdbx_strand_id
1 'polypeptide(L)'
;MDPWREAREALGRLAGRRTREGALDALTDIGSLRRLLDRAELEAVRDARAGRRSWAEIATRLGITRQSAWERWRELDEEDPDPLRRAAEEAARDLAARPVTVPDVVGMTWAAARLRLQEERLDIVSADPDLPPFLGPEAADFRVVDQKPAAGERVAAHTAVTVWLRRGPGSAGVTAPLRPPPDPRARRGAVDEATGESVP
;
A
#
# COMPACT_ATOMS: atom_id res chain seq x y z
N MET A 1 19.51 -20.34 28.56
CA MET A 1 18.45 -20.55 29.58
C MET A 1 17.41 -19.46 29.40
N ASP A 2 16.15 -19.75 29.67
CA ASP A 2 15.06 -18.79 29.50
C ASP A 2 15.03 -17.83 30.71
N PRO A 3 15.40 -16.54 30.55
CA PRO A 3 15.53 -15.61 31.68
C PRO A 3 14.19 -15.40 32.40
N TRP A 4 13.06 -15.51 31.71
CA TRP A 4 11.74 -15.35 32.31
C TRP A 4 11.33 -16.56 33.17
N ARG A 5 11.81 -17.75 32.84
CA ARG A 5 11.65 -18.93 33.70
C ARG A 5 12.38 -18.75 35.02
N GLU A 6 13.64 -18.34 34.97
CA GLU A 6 14.44 -18.08 36.17
C GLU A 6 13.82 -16.98 37.04
N ALA A 7 13.27 -15.93 36.42
CA ALA A 7 12.53 -14.87 37.12
C ALA A 7 11.29 -15.41 37.86
N ARG A 8 10.52 -16.29 37.22
CA ARG A 8 9.35 -16.93 37.85
C ARG A 8 9.74 -17.80 39.03
N GLU A 9 10.84 -18.53 38.92
CA GLU A 9 11.37 -19.34 40.02
C GLU A 9 11.86 -18.47 41.19
N ALA A 10 12.56 -17.36 40.89
CA ALA A 10 12.98 -16.38 41.89
C ALA A 10 11.78 -15.75 42.63
N LEU A 11 10.74 -15.34 41.89
CA LEU A 11 9.48 -14.86 42.49
C LEU A 11 8.82 -15.92 43.38
N GLY A 12 8.83 -17.19 42.95
CA GLY A 12 8.33 -18.30 43.75
C GLY A 12 9.08 -18.47 45.07
N ARG A 13 10.42 -18.38 45.05
CA ARG A 13 11.26 -18.44 46.26
C ARG A 13 10.99 -17.26 47.19
N LEU A 14 10.84 -16.05 46.64
CA LEU A 14 10.51 -14.85 47.40
C LEU A 14 9.15 -14.95 48.10
N ALA A 15 8.12 -15.41 47.39
CA ALA A 15 6.78 -15.59 47.93
C ALA A 15 6.71 -16.68 49.01
N GLY A 16 7.56 -17.72 48.91
CA GLY A 16 7.62 -18.83 49.86
C GLY A 16 8.49 -18.59 51.09
N ARG A 17 9.22 -17.47 51.19
CA ARG A 17 10.19 -17.24 52.28
C ARG A 17 9.50 -17.09 53.64
N ARG A 18 9.98 -17.85 54.63
CA ARG A 18 9.50 -17.77 56.03
C ARG A 18 10.60 -17.54 57.09
N THR A 19 11.89 -17.61 56.74
CA THR A 19 13.00 -17.60 57.73
C THR A 19 13.99 -16.43 57.54
N ARG A 20 14.72 -16.11 58.62
CA ARG A 20 15.78 -15.07 58.63
C ARG A 20 17.02 -15.48 57.83
N GLU A 21 17.34 -16.77 57.80
CA GLU A 21 18.51 -17.32 57.09
C GLU A 21 18.42 -17.12 55.56
N GLY A 22 17.23 -17.25 54.97
CA GLY A 22 17.01 -17.00 53.53
C GLY A 22 16.90 -15.52 53.14
N ALA A 23 17.24 -14.56 54.02
CA ALA A 23 17.13 -13.14 53.71
C ALA A 23 18.15 -12.68 52.67
N LEU A 24 19.37 -13.24 52.67
CA LEU A 24 20.42 -12.87 51.71
C LEU A 24 20.11 -13.42 50.30
N ASP A 25 19.60 -14.63 50.22
CA ASP A 25 19.13 -15.22 48.95
C ASP A 25 17.98 -14.40 48.37
N ALA A 26 17.06 -13.93 49.22
CA ALA A 26 15.98 -13.04 48.78
C ALA A 26 16.51 -11.71 48.21
N LEU A 27 17.55 -11.11 48.80
CA LEU A 27 18.18 -9.90 48.23
C LEU A 27 18.83 -10.20 46.87
N THR A 28 19.44 -11.38 46.72
CA THR A 28 20.02 -11.83 45.46
C THR A 28 18.95 -12.01 44.39
N ASP A 29 17.84 -12.67 44.72
CA ASP A 29 16.68 -12.87 43.85
C ASP A 29 16.06 -11.53 43.43
N ILE A 30 15.87 -10.59 44.36
CA ILE A 30 15.38 -9.23 44.07
C ILE A 30 16.33 -8.49 43.11
N GLY A 31 17.64 -8.56 43.36
CA GLY A 31 18.64 -7.93 42.50
C GLY A 31 18.62 -8.49 41.07
N SER A 32 18.45 -9.80 40.94
CA SER A 32 18.33 -10.46 39.64
C SER A 32 17.05 -10.06 38.90
N LEU A 33 15.91 -10.00 39.60
CA LEU A 33 14.64 -9.54 39.03
C LEU A 33 14.72 -8.10 38.54
N ARG A 34 15.34 -7.19 39.31
CA ARG A 34 15.53 -5.79 38.89
C ARG A 34 16.31 -5.69 37.59
N ARG A 35 17.49 -6.32 37.51
CA ARG A 35 18.32 -6.30 36.29
C ARG A 35 17.60 -6.89 35.07
N LEU A 36 16.78 -7.91 35.29
CA LEU A 36 15.99 -8.51 34.21
C LEU A 36 14.89 -7.57 33.73
N LEU A 37 14.18 -6.91 34.65
CA LEU A 37 13.18 -5.90 34.32
C LEU A 37 13.81 -4.70 33.61
N ASP A 38 14.96 -4.22 34.07
CA ASP A 38 15.69 -3.11 33.43
C ASP A 38 16.07 -3.46 31.98
N ARG A 39 16.50 -4.70 31.73
CA ARG A 39 16.79 -5.19 30.37
C ARG A 39 15.52 -5.27 29.52
N ALA A 40 14.45 -5.84 30.06
CA ALA A 40 13.17 -5.97 29.36
C ALA A 40 12.57 -4.59 29.03
N GLU A 41 12.70 -3.62 29.93
CA GLU A 41 12.31 -2.22 29.70
C GLU A 41 13.09 -1.63 28.52
N LEU A 42 14.42 -1.80 28.49
CA LEU A 42 15.25 -1.33 27.39
C LEU A 42 14.88 -1.97 26.04
N GLU A 43 14.66 -3.28 26.01
CA GLU A 43 14.22 -4.00 24.79
C GLU A 43 12.86 -3.48 24.30
N ALA A 44 11.88 -3.35 25.20
CA ALA A 44 10.56 -2.82 24.86
C ALA A 44 10.62 -1.37 24.35
N VAL A 45 11.50 -0.53 24.91
CA VAL A 45 11.72 0.84 24.43
C VAL A 45 12.32 0.83 23.03
N ARG A 46 13.31 -0.02 22.75
CA ARG A 46 13.89 -0.19 21.41
C ARG A 46 12.84 -0.61 20.39
N ASP A 47 12.05 -1.63 20.71
CA ASP A 47 10.97 -2.10 19.83
C ASP A 47 9.92 -1.02 19.58
N ALA A 48 9.57 -0.24 20.62
CA ALA A 48 8.64 0.88 20.48
C ALA A 48 9.20 1.99 19.57
N ARG A 49 10.50 2.31 19.67
CA ARG A 49 11.16 3.29 18.78
C ARG A 49 11.25 2.78 17.35
N ALA A 50 11.57 1.51 17.13
CA ALA A 50 11.52 0.86 15.81
C ALA A 50 10.10 0.90 15.21
N GLY A 51 9.07 0.74 16.05
CA GLY A 51 7.66 0.92 15.72
C GLY A 51 7.20 2.39 15.58
N ARG A 52 8.12 3.35 15.51
CA ARG A 52 7.87 4.80 15.36
C ARG A 52 7.03 5.45 16.47
N ARG A 53 7.02 4.88 17.68
CA ARG A 53 6.31 5.47 18.85
C ARG A 53 7.08 6.64 19.42
N SER A 54 6.38 7.73 19.74
CA SER A 54 7.03 8.95 20.25
C SER A 54 7.53 8.78 21.70
N TRP A 55 8.56 9.54 22.09
CA TRP A 55 9.03 9.58 23.48
C TRP A 55 7.95 9.98 24.48
N ALA A 56 7.00 10.83 24.08
CA ALA A 56 5.88 11.20 24.93
C ALA A 56 4.96 9.99 25.18
N GLU A 57 4.65 9.22 24.13
CA GLU A 57 3.81 8.02 24.24
C GLU A 57 4.47 6.94 25.11
N ILE A 58 5.77 6.70 24.90
CA ILE A 58 6.56 5.75 25.72
C ILE A 58 6.57 6.19 27.18
N ALA A 59 6.83 7.48 27.44
CA ALA A 59 6.84 8.03 28.80
C ALA A 59 5.48 7.88 29.49
N THR A 60 4.39 8.18 28.79
CA THR A 60 3.02 8.00 29.30
C THR A 60 2.75 6.54 29.68
N ARG A 61 3.20 5.57 28.88
CA ARG A 61 3.03 4.13 29.19
C ARG A 61 3.83 3.69 30.41
N LEU A 62 5.00 4.27 30.63
CA LEU A 62 5.87 3.99 31.78
C LEU A 62 5.51 4.79 33.03
N GLY A 63 4.61 5.77 32.93
CA GLY A 63 4.27 6.66 34.04
C GLY A 63 5.37 7.64 34.42
N ILE A 64 6.29 7.95 33.49
CA ILE A 64 7.37 8.92 33.68
C ILE A 64 7.13 10.16 32.82
N THR A 65 7.89 11.23 33.07
CA THR A 65 7.82 12.42 32.22
C THR A 65 8.51 12.18 30.88
N ARG A 66 8.06 12.89 29.83
CA ARG A 66 8.72 12.87 28.51
C ARG A 66 10.21 13.23 28.61
N GLN A 67 10.56 14.21 29.43
CA GLN A 67 11.94 14.63 29.63
C GLN A 67 12.78 13.51 30.24
N SER A 68 12.27 12.81 31.26
CA SER A 68 12.96 11.66 31.86
C SER A 68 13.18 10.52 30.88
N ALA A 69 12.20 10.24 30.00
CA ALA A 69 12.37 9.24 28.95
C ALA A 69 13.44 9.66 27.94
N TRP A 70 13.43 10.94 27.53
CA TRP A 70 14.42 11.48 26.61
C TRP A 70 15.83 11.46 27.21
N GLU A 71 16.02 11.92 28.44
CA GLU A 71 17.33 11.90 29.12
C GLU A 71 17.90 10.47 29.22
N ARG A 72 17.05 9.46 29.42
CA ARG A 72 17.47 8.07 29.58
C ARG A 72 17.79 7.36 28.27
N TRP A 73 17.13 7.71 27.17
CA TRP A 73 17.14 6.89 25.96
C TRP A 73 17.30 7.63 24.64
N ARG A 74 17.50 8.95 24.65
CA ARG A 74 17.77 9.74 23.43
C ARG A 74 18.93 9.20 22.60
N GLU A 75 19.92 8.58 23.23
CA GLU A 75 21.07 7.98 22.54
C GLU A 75 20.64 6.84 21.60
N LEU A 76 19.53 6.15 21.90
CA LEU A 76 18.95 5.12 21.02
C LEU A 76 18.39 5.69 19.71
N ASP A 77 18.07 6.99 19.67
CA ASP A 77 17.68 7.69 18.43
C ASP A 77 18.89 8.29 17.70
N GLU A 78 19.95 8.64 18.43
CA GLU A 78 21.19 9.19 17.88
C GLU A 78 22.05 8.09 17.22
N GLU A 79 21.97 6.85 17.71
CA GLU A 79 22.44 5.66 17.00
C GLU A 79 21.41 5.24 15.93
N ASP A 80 21.62 5.62 14.67
CA ASP A 80 20.84 5.12 13.54
C ASP A 80 20.85 3.58 13.52
N PRO A 81 19.73 2.89 13.79
CA PRO A 81 19.78 1.57 14.42
C PRO A 81 20.00 0.41 13.45
N ASP A 82 20.24 0.65 12.16
CA ASP A 82 20.56 -0.46 11.27
C ASP A 82 21.47 -0.03 10.10
N PRO A 83 22.79 -0.30 10.21
CA PRO A 83 23.72 -0.14 9.10
C PRO A 83 23.26 -0.88 7.83
N LEU A 84 22.57 -2.01 7.96
CA LEU A 84 22.04 -2.77 6.83
C LEU A 84 20.85 -2.06 6.19
N ARG A 85 19.95 -1.47 6.99
CA ARG A 85 18.85 -0.63 6.46
C ARG A 85 19.39 0.60 5.73
N ARG A 86 20.39 1.29 6.30
CA ARG A 86 21.06 2.41 5.61
C ARG A 86 21.70 1.97 4.30
N ALA A 87 22.48 0.89 4.34
CA ALA A 87 23.11 0.34 3.14
C ALA A 87 22.07 -0.10 2.10
N ALA A 88 20.93 -0.65 2.53
CA ALA A 88 19.82 -1.01 1.65
C ALA A 88 19.11 0.23 1.06
N GLU A 89 18.90 1.28 1.86
CA GLU A 89 18.33 2.56 1.39
C GLU A 89 19.27 3.28 0.42
N GLU A 90 20.57 3.27 0.70
CA GLU A 90 21.61 3.79 -0.19
C GLU A 90 21.67 2.98 -1.48
N ALA A 91 21.72 1.64 -1.41
CA ALA A 91 21.70 0.77 -2.58
C ALA A 91 20.41 0.94 -3.40
N ALA A 92 19.25 1.12 -2.75
CA ALA A 92 17.98 1.39 -3.42
C ALA A 92 17.98 2.76 -4.11
N ARG A 93 18.55 3.77 -3.46
CA ARG A 93 18.70 5.14 -4.02
C ARG A 93 19.63 5.13 -5.23
N ASP A 94 20.75 4.41 -5.14
CA ASP A 94 21.67 4.20 -6.26
C ASP A 94 21.00 3.46 -7.40
N LEU A 95 20.22 2.40 -7.11
CA LEU A 95 19.47 1.66 -8.12
C LEU A 95 18.34 2.49 -8.75
N ALA A 96 17.76 3.44 -8.02
CA ALA A 96 16.78 4.39 -8.56
C ALA A 96 17.44 5.50 -9.39
N ALA A 97 18.65 5.93 -9.03
CA ALA A 97 19.43 6.92 -9.76
C ALA A 97 20.08 6.36 -11.04
N ARG A 98 20.15 5.03 -11.18
CA ARG A 98 20.63 4.40 -12.41
C ARG A 98 19.72 4.77 -13.58
N PRO A 99 20.27 5.40 -14.63
CA PRO A 99 19.49 5.82 -15.78
C PRO A 99 19.02 4.61 -16.57
N VAL A 100 17.75 4.63 -16.95
CA VAL A 100 17.13 3.67 -17.87
C VAL A 100 16.96 4.31 -19.25
N THR A 101 17.13 3.52 -20.30
CA THR A 101 16.91 3.95 -21.68
C THR A 101 15.43 3.87 -22.02
N VAL A 102 14.88 4.96 -22.54
CA VAL A 102 13.48 5.00 -22.96
C VAL A 102 13.29 4.18 -24.23
N PRO A 103 12.43 3.14 -24.24
CA PRO A 103 12.12 2.37 -25.44
C PRO A 103 11.26 3.18 -26.42
N ASP A 104 11.31 2.81 -27.69
CA ASP A 104 10.38 3.33 -28.70
C ASP A 104 9.03 2.61 -28.55
N VAL A 105 7.99 3.39 -28.26
CA VAL A 105 6.60 2.93 -28.16
C VAL A 105 5.70 3.56 -29.22
N VAL A 106 6.24 4.35 -30.14
CA VAL A 106 5.47 4.98 -31.22
C VAL A 106 4.88 3.89 -32.13
N GLY A 107 3.60 4.04 -32.48
CA GLY A 107 2.84 3.06 -33.27
C GLY A 107 2.27 1.90 -32.46
N MET A 108 2.71 1.68 -31.21
CA MET A 108 2.13 0.68 -30.31
C MET A 108 0.72 1.09 -29.84
N THR A 109 -0.06 0.11 -29.40
CA THR A 109 -1.31 0.35 -28.66
C THR A 109 -0.98 0.84 -27.25
N TRP A 110 -1.89 1.57 -26.60
CA TRP A 110 -1.69 2.02 -25.22
C TRP A 110 -1.33 0.86 -24.28
N ALA A 111 -2.02 -0.27 -24.38
CA ALA A 111 -1.77 -1.45 -23.56
C ALA A 111 -0.36 -2.03 -23.77
N ALA A 112 0.09 -2.14 -25.02
CA ALA A 112 1.44 -2.63 -25.33
C ALA A 112 2.53 -1.64 -24.89
N ALA A 113 2.32 -0.34 -25.14
CA ALA A 113 3.25 0.72 -24.72
C ALA A 113 3.41 0.74 -23.20
N ARG A 114 2.31 0.60 -22.45
CA ARG A 114 2.34 0.53 -20.98
C ARG A 114 3.19 -0.63 -20.48
N LEU A 115 2.94 -1.84 -21.00
CA LEU A 115 3.71 -3.02 -20.60
C LEU A 115 5.20 -2.84 -20.90
N ARG A 116 5.53 -2.36 -22.11
CA ARG A 116 6.90 -2.13 -22.54
C ARG A 116 7.63 -1.11 -21.66
N LEU A 117 6.97 -0.02 -21.28
CA LEU A 117 7.55 0.98 -20.38
C LEU A 117 7.71 0.45 -18.95
N GLN A 118 6.73 -0.31 -18.44
CA GLN A 118 6.80 -0.89 -17.10
C GLN A 118 7.93 -1.92 -16.95
N GLU A 119 8.21 -2.72 -17.99
CA GLU A 119 9.36 -3.63 -18.03
C GLU A 119 10.69 -2.88 -17.84
N GLU A 120 10.81 -1.68 -18.41
CA GLU A 120 11.96 -0.80 -18.28
C GLU A 120 11.85 0.12 -17.04
N ARG A 121 10.92 -0.14 -16.11
CA ARG A 121 10.69 0.69 -14.91
C ARG A 121 10.37 2.15 -15.26
N LEU A 122 9.59 2.40 -16.30
CA LEU A 122 9.11 3.72 -16.71
C LEU A 122 7.58 3.78 -16.57
N ASP A 123 7.07 4.96 -16.24
CA ASP A 123 5.63 5.16 -16.03
C ASP A 123 5.03 5.85 -17.24
N ILE A 124 3.96 5.30 -17.81
CA ILE A 124 3.27 5.92 -18.95
C ILE A 124 2.25 6.95 -18.47
N VAL A 125 2.20 8.11 -19.11
CA VAL A 125 1.23 9.18 -18.85
C VAL A 125 0.62 9.65 -20.16
N SER A 126 -0.70 9.83 -20.21
CA SER A 126 -1.36 10.44 -21.37
C SER A 126 -1.09 11.94 -21.38
N ALA A 127 -0.75 12.51 -22.55
CA ALA A 127 -0.65 13.95 -22.74
C ALA A 127 -2.00 14.66 -22.58
N ASP A 128 -3.09 13.93 -22.82
CA ASP A 128 -4.46 14.40 -22.62
C ASP A 128 -4.94 13.98 -21.22
N PRO A 129 -5.14 14.92 -20.28
CA PRO A 129 -5.57 14.64 -18.91
C PRO A 129 -7.06 14.32 -18.80
N ASP A 130 -7.86 14.64 -19.82
CA ASP A 130 -9.31 14.38 -19.83
C ASP A 130 -9.61 12.94 -20.27
N LEU A 131 -8.62 12.25 -20.86
CA LEU A 131 -8.72 10.82 -21.13
C LEU A 131 -8.50 10.01 -19.84
N PRO A 132 -9.43 9.12 -19.46
CA PRO A 132 -9.21 8.21 -18.35
C PRO A 132 -8.04 7.27 -18.67
N PRO A 133 -7.28 6.82 -17.66
CA PRO A 133 -6.27 5.79 -17.88
C PRO A 133 -6.97 4.56 -18.46
N PHE A 134 -6.59 4.15 -19.68
CA PHE A 134 -7.20 3.01 -20.32
C PHE A 134 -6.75 1.73 -19.61
N LEU A 135 -7.59 1.24 -18.70
CA LEU A 135 -7.42 -0.01 -17.96
C LEU A 135 -8.21 -1.16 -18.58
N GLY A 136 -9.12 -0.86 -19.51
CA GLY A 136 -10.00 -1.81 -20.19
C GLY A 136 -9.65 -2.06 -21.67
N PRO A 137 -10.50 -2.83 -22.38
CA PRO A 137 -10.29 -3.18 -23.79
C PRO A 137 -10.30 -1.97 -24.72
N GLU A 138 -10.88 -0.83 -24.31
CA GLU A 138 -10.80 0.43 -25.06
C GLU A 138 -9.35 0.89 -25.30
N ALA A 139 -8.38 0.43 -24.50
CA ALA A 139 -6.96 0.69 -24.71
C ALA A 139 -6.45 0.22 -26.08
N ALA A 140 -7.10 -0.77 -26.69
CA ALA A 140 -6.73 -1.28 -28.02
C ALA A 140 -7.08 -0.29 -29.15
N ASP A 141 -8.04 0.61 -28.93
CA ASP A 141 -8.45 1.61 -29.91
C ASP A 141 -7.46 2.78 -29.99
N PHE A 142 -6.59 2.97 -29.00
CA PHE A 142 -5.65 4.08 -28.95
C PHE A 142 -4.24 3.61 -29.32
N ARG A 143 -3.64 4.34 -30.26
CA ARG A 143 -2.24 4.15 -30.66
C ARG A 143 -1.40 5.37 -30.30
N VAL A 144 -0.19 5.12 -29.85
CA VAL A 144 0.81 6.16 -29.58
C VAL A 144 1.26 6.74 -30.92
N VAL A 145 1.15 8.06 -31.08
CA VAL A 145 1.65 8.79 -32.25
C VAL A 145 2.95 9.53 -31.95
N ASP A 146 3.18 9.86 -30.69
CA ASP A 146 4.38 10.54 -30.24
C ASP A 146 4.65 10.23 -28.77
N GLN A 147 5.90 10.37 -28.34
CA GLN A 147 6.33 10.17 -26.97
C GLN A 147 7.35 11.23 -26.54
N LYS A 148 7.33 11.53 -25.25
CA LYS A 148 8.35 12.34 -24.59
C LYS A 148 8.55 11.81 -23.19
N PRO A 149 9.77 11.49 -22.75
CA PRO A 149 11.07 11.62 -23.44
C PRO A 149 11.22 10.75 -24.71
N ALA A 150 12.16 11.09 -25.58
CA ALA A 150 12.31 10.45 -26.89
C ALA A 150 12.93 9.04 -26.77
N ALA A 151 12.71 8.19 -27.76
CA ALA A 151 13.33 6.87 -27.79
C ALA A 151 14.87 6.96 -27.74
N GLY A 152 15.50 6.10 -26.94
CA GLY A 152 16.95 6.09 -26.72
C GLY A 152 17.46 7.09 -25.67
N GLU A 153 16.61 8.02 -25.21
CA GLU A 153 16.98 8.99 -24.18
C GLU A 153 17.17 8.29 -22.83
N ARG A 154 18.10 8.77 -22.00
CA ARG A 154 18.40 8.18 -20.69
C ARG A 154 17.78 8.99 -19.57
N VAL A 155 16.92 8.36 -18.78
CA VAL A 155 16.13 9.02 -17.74
C VAL A 155 16.19 8.24 -16.43
N ALA A 156 15.81 8.85 -15.31
CA ALA A 156 15.73 8.13 -14.05
C ALA A 156 14.64 7.05 -14.12
N ALA A 157 14.81 5.96 -13.36
CA ALA A 157 13.73 5.00 -13.19
C ALA A 157 12.48 5.71 -12.63
N HIS A 158 11.30 5.23 -13.02
CA HIS A 158 9.98 5.80 -12.70
C HIS A 158 9.76 7.22 -13.26
N THR A 159 10.53 7.62 -14.28
CA THR A 159 10.23 8.83 -15.05
C THR A 159 8.94 8.63 -15.82
N ALA A 160 8.06 9.64 -15.75
CA ALA A 160 6.85 9.70 -16.54
C ALA A 160 7.19 9.94 -18.03
N VAL A 161 6.81 8.99 -18.88
CA VAL A 161 6.83 9.10 -20.34
C VAL A 161 5.44 9.54 -20.78
N THR A 162 5.34 10.80 -21.15
CA THR A 162 4.16 11.39 -21.75
C THR A 162 4.00 10.87 -23.18
N VAL A 163 2.82 10.30 -23.48
CA VAL A 163 2.48 9.82 -24.82
C VAL A 163 1.30 10.58 -25.40
N TRP A 164 1.37 10.89 -26.68
CA TRP A 164 0.25 11.42 -27.44
C TRP A 164 -0.45 10.29 -28.14
N LEU A 165 -1.77 10.27 -28.03
CA LEU A 165 -2.59 9.16 -28.49
C LEU A 165 -3.47 9.61 -29.65
N ARG A 166 -3.61 8.72 -30.61
CA ARG A 166 -4.61 8.82 -31.67
C ARG A 166 -5.57 7.66 -31.53
N ARG A 167 -6.86 7.99 -31.49
CA ARG A 167 -7.90 6.98 -31.64
C ARG A 167 -7.83 6.42 -33.06
N GLY A 168 -7.54 5.13 -33.17
CA GLY A 168 -7.67 4.39 -34.41
C GLY A 168 -9.13 4.32 -34.84
N PRO A 169 -9.40 3.86 -36.08
CA PRO A 169 -10.73 3.44 -36.48
C PRO A 169 -11.10 2.17 -35.67
N GLY A 170 -11.44 2.35 -34.40
CA GLY A 170 -12.02 1.32 -33.56
C GLY A 170 -13.44 1.07 -34.05
N SER A 171 -13.78 -0.21 -34.20
CA SER A 171 -15.11 -0.73 -34.51
C SER A 171 -16.20 0.07 -33.80
N ALA A 172 -16.75 1.06 -34.50
CA ALA A 172 -18.06 1.58 -34.17
C ALA A 172 -18.93 0.33 -34.04
N GLY A 173 -19.47 0.11 -32.85
CA GLY A 173 -20.36 -1.00 -32.60
C GLY A 173 -21.34 -1.08 -33.75
N VAL A 174 -21.59 -2.30 -34.21
CA VAL A 174 -22.80 -2.62 -34.94
C VAL A 174 -23.95 -2.21 -34.03
N THR A 175 -24.36 -0.93 -34.09
CA THR A 175 -25.67 -0.50 -33.64
C THR A 175 -26.60 -1.13 -34.65
N ALA A 176 -27.11 -2.31 -34.31
CA ALA A 176 -28.22 -2.89 -35.03
C ALA A 176 -29.26 -1.77 -35.27
N PRO A 177 -29.80 -1.63 -36.49
CA PRO A 177 -30.82 -0.62 -36.76
C PRO A 177 -31.92 -0.75 -35.70
N LEU A 178 -32.32 0.38 -35.12
CA LEU A 178 -33.52 0.47 -34.27
C LEU A 178 -34.62 -0.34 -34.95
N ARG A 179 -35.08 -1.42 -34.29
CA ARG A 179 -36.31 -2.07 -34.73
C ARG A 179 -37.39 -0.98 -34.71
N PRO A 180 -38.07 -0.72 -35.84
CA PRO A 180 -39.18 0.20 -35.82
C PRO A 180 -40.21 -0.30 -34.80
N PRO A 181 -40.89 0.60 -34.05
CA PRO A 181 -41.97 0.18 -33.18
C PRO A 181 -43.03 -0.57 -34.02
N PRO A 182 -43.67 -1.61 -33.46
CA PRO A 182 -44.72 -2.32 -34.17
C PRO A 182 -45.85 -1.35 -34.54
N ASP A 183 -46.25 -1.39 -35.82
CA ASP A 183 -47.31 -0.56 -36.39
C ASP A 183 -48.65 -0.84 -35.68
N PRO A 184 -49.33 0.18 -35.12
CA PRO A 184 -50.65 0.02 -34.57
C PRO A 184 -51.68 0.18 -35.70
N ARG A 185 -52.12 -0.92 -36.33
CA ARG A 185 -53.49 -1.01 -36.88
C ARG A 185 -53.96 -2.40 -37.30
N ALA A 186 -55.17 -2.67 -36.80
CA ALA A 186 -56.25 -3.40 -37.46
C ALA A 186 -56.22 -4.94 -37.48
N ARG A 187 -56.99 -5.52 -36.55
CA ARG A 187 -58.05 -6.46 -36.95
C ARG A 187 -59.37 -6.09 -36.27
N ARG A 188 -60.26 -5.49 -37.07
CA ARG A 188 -61.71 -5.55 -36.85
C ARG A 188 -62.14 -7.01 -37.00
N GLY A 189 -63.04 -7.45 -36.14
CA GLY A 189 -63.93 -8.57 -36.36
C GLY A 189 -65.28 -8.20 -35.76
N ALA A 190 -66.18 -7.72 -36.61
CA ALA A 190 -67.58 -7.55 -36.27
C ALA A 190 -68.24 -8.94 -36.19
N VAL A 191 -69.08 -9.14 -35.18
CA VAL A 191 -70.09 -10.19 -35.15
C VAL A 191 -71.38 -9.51 -34.74
N ASP A 192 -72.41 -9.66 -35.55
CA ASP A 192 -73.75 -9.08 -35.38
C ASP A 192 -74.76 -10.20 -35.10
N GLU A 193 -75.90 -9.77 -34.53
CA GLU A 193 -77.21 -10.42 -34.37
C GLU A 193 -77.41 -11.46 -33.25
N ALA A 194 -77.98 -11.00 -32.13
CA ALA A 194 -79.33 -11.38 -31.67
C ALA A 194 -79.56 -10.90 -30.23
N THR A 195 -80.40 -9.88 -30.05
CA THR A 195 -81.42 -9.67 -28.99
C THR A 195 -81.70 -8.17 -28.96
N GLY A 196 -82.60 -7.71 -29.82
CA GLY A 196 -83.12 -6.35 -29.73
C GLY A 196 -84.05 -6.23 -28.54
N GLU A 197 -83.77 -5.31 -27.61
CA GLU A 197 -84.77 -4.41 -27.01
C GLU A 197 -84.10 -3.28 -26.22
N SER A 198 -84.74 -2.12 -26.26
CA SER A 198 -84.34 -0.83 -25.67
C SER A 198 -85.00 -0.62 -24.30
N VAL A 199 -84.32 0.06 -23.37
CA VAL A 199 -84.94 0.61 -22.13
C VAL A 199 -84.34 2.02 -21.89
N PRO A 200 -85.16 3.02 -21.52
CA PRO A 200 -84.90 4.46 -21.74
C PRO A 200 -83.72 5.07 -20.97
#